data_AF-A0A251IVJ4-F1
#
_entry.id   AF-A0A251IVJ4-F1
#
_cell.length_a   1.000
_cell.length_b   1.000
_cell.length_c   1.000
_cell.angle_alpha   90.00
_cell.angle_beta   90.00
_cell.angle_gamma   90.00
#
_symmetry.space_group_name_H-M   'P 1'
#
loop_
_entity.id
_entity.type
_entity.pdbx_description
1 polymer ?
#
loop_
_entity_poly.entity_id
_entity_poly.type
_entity_poly.pdbx_seq_one_letter_code
_entity_poly.pdbx_strand_id
1 'polypeptide(L)'
;MSAMESKDENCFFISMVISIGLIFIAIVRVIYVIYQTGKPLRPKSPKPMSTLIVLGSGGHTAEMINVLSTLQKDRFMPRFYIAAATDNMSLQKARVLEDSLVDTNGGKVIPAKFMQIYRSREVGQSYITSIGTTLIAIAHALWLMIKIRPQVILCNGPGTCVPLCVIAFLFKVIGIRWSSIFYVESIARVKRLSLSGLLLYKLHIADQFYVQWPQLQRKYPRALYVGCLM
;
A
#
# COMPACT_ATOMS: atom_id res chain seq x y z
N MET A 1 -24.07 -35.48 37.46
CA MET A 1 -22.92 -34.55 37.49
C MET A 1 -21.79 -35.01 36.57
N SER A 2 -21.26 -36.24 36.74
CA SER A 2 -20.12 -36.75 35.93
C SER A 2 -20.33 -36.79 34.40
N ALA A 3 -21.54 -37.10 33.91
CA ALA A 3 -21.81 -37.11 32.46
C ALA A 3 -21.89 -35.70 31.82
N MET A 4 -22.08 -34.66 32.64
CA MET A 4 -22.14 -33.27 32.18
C MET A 4 -20.72 -32.70 32.07
N GLU A 5 -19.86 -33.00 33.05
CA GLU A 5 -18.43 -32.67 33.08
C GLU A 5 -17.66 -33.26 31.88
N SER A 6 -17.92 -34.52 31.52
CA SER A 6 -17.29 -35.18 30.37
C SER A 6 -17.68 -34.57 29.01
N LYS A 7 -18.89 -34.00 28.88
CA LYS A 7 -19.32 -33.31 27.65
C LYS A 7 -18.64 -31.96 27.50
N ASP A 8 -18.43 -31.25 28.59
CA ASP A 8 -17.76 -29.94 28.58
C ASP A 8 -16.27 -30.07 28.25
N GLU A 9 -15.58 -31.10 28.76
CA GLU A 9 -14.18 -31.40 28.40
C GLU A 9 -14.01 -31.75 26.92
N ASN A 10 -14.91 -32.56 26.35
CA ASN A 10 -14.90 -32.89 24.93
C ASN A 10 -15.19 -31.67 24.06
N CYS A 11 -16.13 -30.80 24.46
CA CYS A 11 -16.42 -29.56 23.75
C CYS A 11 -15.20 -28.61 23.75
N PHE A 12 -14.52 -28.49 24.89
CA PHE A 12 -13.30 -27.70 25.01
C PHE A 12 -12.17 -28.24 24.13
N PHE A 13 -11.95 -29.56 24.14
CA PHE A 13 -10.93 -30.20 23.32
C PHE A 13 -11.20 -30.02 21.82
N ILE A 14 -12.45 -30.21 21.38
CA ILE A 14 -12.86 -30.00 19.98
C ILE A 14 -12.65 -28.53 19.58
N SER A 15 -13.08 -27.57 20.41
CA SER A 15 -12.87 -26.14 20.18
C SER A 15 -11.38 -25.78 20.07
N MET A 16 -10.54 -26.37 20.92
CA MET A 16 -9.08 -26.18 20.89
C MET A 16 -8.47 -26.71 19.59
N VAL A 17 -8.83 -27.93 19.18
CA VAL A 17 -8.34 -28.55 17.94
C VAL A 17 -8.77 -27.74 16.71
N ILE A 18 -10.03 -27.27 16.66
CA ILE A 18 -10.53 -26.40 15.59
C ILE A 18 -9.74 -25.08 15.56
N SER A 19 -9.51 -24.46 16.71
CA SER A 19 -8.78 -23.19 16.81
C SER A 19 -7.33 -23.34 16.32
N ILE A 20 -6.64 -24.41 16.73
CA ILE A 20 -5.28 -24.73 16.28
C ILE A 20 -5.26 -24.98 14.76
N GLY A 21 -6.22 -25.74 14.24
CA GLY A 21 -6.37 -25.99 12.81
C GLY A 21 -6.56 -24.70 12.00
N LEU A 22 -7.42 -23.78 12.49
CA LEU A 22 -7.64 -22.48 11.85
C LEU A 22 -6.37 -21.60 11.87
N ILE A 23 -5.64 -21.58 12.99
CA ILE A 23 -4.37 -20.85 13.10
C ILE A 23 -3.35 -21.43 12.12
N PHE A 24 -3.23 -22.75 12.01
CA PHE A 24 -2.33 -23.41 11.07
C PHE A 24 -2.66 -23.04 9.61
N ILE A 25 -3.95 -23.13 9.23
CA ILE A 25 -4.42 -22.73 7.89
C ILE A 25 -4.10 -21.26 7.63
N ALA A 26 -4.30 -20.37 8.62
CA ALA A 26 -3.98 -18.95 8.50
C ALA A 26 -2.47 -18.72 8.31
N ILE A 27 -1.61 -19.40 9.06
CA ILE A 27 -0.15 -19.32 8.90
C ILE A 27 0.28 -19.79 7.52
N VAL A 28 -0.19 -20.97 7.08
CA VAL A 28 0.09 -21.49 5.74
C VAL A 28 -0.37 -20.50 4.67
N ARG A 29 -1.54 -19.87 4.87
CA ARG A 29 -2.05 -18.86 3.95
C ARG A 29 -1.19 -17.61 3.90
N VAL A 30 -0.72 -17.11 5.06
CA VAL A 30 0.19 -15.95 5.14
C VAL A 30 1.51 -16.28 4.44
N ILE A 31 2.12 -17.44 4.71
CA ILE A 31 3.36 -17.88 4.07
C ILE A 31 3.16 -17.99 2.55
N TYR A 32 2.05 -18.57 2.11
CA TYR A 32 1.71 -18.68 0.69
C TYR A 32 1.55 -17.30 0.02
N VAL A 33 0.92 -16.35 0.69
CA VAL A 33 0.80 -14.96 0.20
C VAL A 33 2.17 -14.32 0.11
N ILE A 34 2.99 -14.41 1.16
CA ILE A 34 4.37 -13.88 1.16
C ILE A 34 5.20 -14.49 0.02
N TYR A 35 5.07 -15.80 -0.22
CA TYR A 35 5.77 -16.49 -1.30
C TYR A 35 5.28 -16.07 -2.69
N GLN A 36 4.02 -15.65 -2.81
CA GLN A 36 3.50 -15.05 -4.05
C GLN A 36 3.86 -13.57 -4.20
N THR A 37 4.03 -12.83 -3.10
CA THR A 37 4.48 -11.45 -3.13
C THR A 37 5.83 -11.37 -3.83
N GLY A 38 5.94 -10.53 -4.86
CA GLY A 38 7.17 -10.41 -5.67
C GLY A 38 7.13 -11.15 -7.00
N LYS A 39 6.22 -12.12 -7.19
CA LYS A 39 6.04 -12.75 -8.49
C LYS A 39 5.36 -11.76 -9.45
N PRO A 40 5.81 -11.68 -10.72
CA PRO A 40 5.17 -10.81 -11.70
C PRO A 40 3.71 -11.23 -11.83
N LEU A 41 2.81 -10.27 -11.63
CA LEU A 41 1.38 -10.47 -11.84
C LEU A 41 1.19 -10.79 -13.32
N ARG A 42 0.56 -11.93 -13.61
CA ARG A 42 0.22 -12.28 -14.99
C ARG A 42 -0.61 -11.14 -15.56
N PRO A 43 -0.20 -10.50 -16.68
CA PRO A 43 -0.95 -9.40 -17.26
C PRO A 43 -2.31 -9.93 -17.72
N LYS A 44 -3.36 -9.65 -16.96
CA LYS A 44 -4.74 -9.95 -17.37
C LYS A 44 -5.23 -8.85 -18.28
N SER A 45 -5.02 -9.01 -19.60
CA SER A 45 -5.58 -8.20 -20.69
C SER A 45 -5.25 -6.68 -20.64
N PRO A 46 -5.34 -5.94 -21.76
CA PRO A 46 -5.04 -4.50 -21.81
C PRO A 46 -6.20 -3.64 -21.24
N LYS A 47 -6.80 -4.05 -20.11
CA LYS A 47 -7.85 -3.27 -19.46
C LYS A 47 -7.23 -2.18 -18.58
N PRO A 48 -7.81 -0.97 -18.56
CA PRO A 48 -7.33 0.12 -17.72
C PRO A 48 -7.47 -0.27 -16.24
N MET A 49 -6.40 -0.09 -15.47
CA MET A 49 -6.31 -0.50 -14.07
C MET A 49 -6.56 0.67 -13.13
N SER A 50 -7.48 0.48 -12.17
CA SER A 50 -7.72 1.48 -11.12
C SER A 50 -6.48 1.65 -10.26
N THR A 51 -5.95 2.87 -10.21
CA THR A 51 -4.65 3.15 -9.58
C THR A 51 -4.80 4.13 -8.44
N LEU A 52 -4.41 3.70 -7.24
CA LEU A 52 -4.30 4.51 -6.05
C LEU A 52 -2.88 5.07 -5.93
N ILE A 53 -2.76 6.38 -5.84
CA ILE A 53 -1.50 7.11 -5.76
C ILE A 53 -1.45 7.79 -4.40
N VAL A 54 -0.49 7.40 -3.58
CA VAL A 54 -0.26 8.03 -2.27
C VAL A 54 0.81 9.09 -2.41
N LEU A 55 0.42 10.34 -2.19
CA LEU A 55 1.30 11.50 -2.19
C LEU A 55 1.88 11.72 -0.79
N GLY A 56 3.21 11.85 -0.74
CA GLY A 56 3.88 12.44 0.42
C GLY A 56 3.78 13.96 0.42
N SER A 57 4.37 14.59 1.43
CA SER A 57 4.49 16.05 1.50
C SER A 57 5.84 16.53 0.98
N GLY A 58 5.86 17.72 0.38
CA GLY A 58 7.07 18.38 -0.10
C GLY A 58 7.77 17.63 -1.24
N GLY A 59 9.03 17.24 -1.02
CA GLY A 59 9.86 16.57 -2.03
C GLY A 59 9.29 15.24 -2.51
N HIS A 60 8.62 14.48 -1.63
CA HIS A 60 7.95 13.24 -2.01
C HIS A 60 6.81 13.46 -3.01
N THR A 61 6.09 14.57 -2.93
CA THR A 61 5.07 14.91 -3.93
C THR A 61 5.70 15.11 -5.30
N ALA A 62 6.81 15.84 -5.35
CA ALA A 62 7.52 16.14 -6.60
C ALA A 62 8.06 14.85 -7.24
N GLU A 63 8.67 13.97 -6.45
CA GLU A 63 9.09 12.63 -6.90
C GLU A 63 7.92 11.86 -7.53
N MET A 64 6.78 11.79 -6.83
CA MET A 64 5.63 11.03 -7.31
C MET A 64 5.05 11.63 -8.60
N ILE A 65 4.98 12.95 -8.71
CA ILE A 65 4.50 13.63 -9.91
C ILE A 65 5.40 13.32 -11.12
N ASN A 66 6.73 13.28 -10.93
CA ASN A 66 7.66 12.95 -12.01
C ASN A 66 7.56 11.48 -12.45
N VAL A 67 7.34 10.57 -11.50
CA VAL A 67 7.05 9.16 -11.83
C VAL A 67 5.75 9.05 -12.63
N LEU A 68 4.73 9.84 -12.31
CA LEU A 68 3.43 9.79 -12.99
C LEU A 68 3.43 10.44 -14.38
N SER A 69 4.31 11.43 -14.62
CA SER A 69 4.45 12.07 -15.94
C SER A 69 5.04 11.09 -16.98
N THR A 70 5.91 10.18 -16.54
CA THR A 70 6.55 9.15 -17.36
C THR A 70 5.74 7.86 -17.49
N LEU A 71 4.80 7.60 -16.56
CA LEU A 71 3.95 6.41 -16.57
C LEU A 71 2.92 6.46 -17.71
N GLN A 72 2.77 5.36 -18.46
CA GLN A 72 1.80 5.26 -19.57
C GLN A 72 0.36 5.48 -19.08
N LYS A 73 -0.22 6.61 -19.46
CA LYS A 73 -1.44 7.19 -18.86
C LYS A 73 -2.66 6.29 -19.04
N ASP A 74 -2.84 5.73 -20.22
CA ASP A 74 -4.06 5.00 -20.61
C ASP A 74 -4.23 3.66 -19.87
N ARG A 75 -3.13 3.09 -19.35
CA ARG A 75 -3.17 1.79 -18.64
C ARG A 75 -3.56 1.90 -17.17
N PHE A 76 -3.44 3.08 -16.57
CA PHE A 76 -3.57 3.27 -15.11
C PHE A 76 -4.73 4.20 -14.73
N MET A 77 -5.76 4.28 -15.58
CA MET A 77 -7.00 4.98 -15.29
C MET A 77 -8.08 4.02 -14.77
N PRO A 78 -8.98 4.45 -13.87
CA PRO A 78 -9.02 5.75 -13.18
C PRO A 78 -7.94 5.92 -12.09
N ARG A 79 -7.48 7.16 -11.89
CA ARG A 79 -6.48 7.54 -10.87
C ARG A 79 -7.15 8.13 -9.63
N PHE A 80 -6.69 7.68 -8.46
CA PHE A 80 -7.13 8.16 -7.16
C PHE A 80 -5.94 8.70 -6.40
N TYR A 81 -5.92 10.00 -6.11
CA TYR A 81 -4.85 10.66 -5.38
C TYR A 81 -5.23 10.75 -3.91
N ILE A 82 -4.37 10.23 -3.04
CA ILE A 82 -4.48 10.36 -1.59
C ILE A 82 -3.31 11.17 -1.07
N ALA A 83 -3.59 12.23 -0.32
CA ALA A 83 -2.59 12.95 0.47
C ALA A 83 -3.00 13.01 1.94
N ALA A 84 -2.04 13.33 2.80
CA ALA A 84 -2.33 13.59 4.21
C ALA A 84 -3.32 14.77 4.35
N ALA A 85 -4.26 14.69 5.30
CA ALA A 85 -5.24 15.76 5.55
C ALA A 85 -4.61 17.12 5.86
N THR A 86 -3.40 17.12 6.43
CA THR A 86 -2.61 18.32 6.74
C THR A 86 -1.75 18.82 5.56
N ASP A 87 -1.89 18.24 4.37
CA ASP A 87 -1.11 18.59 3.19
C ASP A 87 -2.02 18.83 1.96
N ASN A 88 -2.60 20.03 1.92
CA ASN A 88 -3.47 20.48 0.84
C ASN A 88 -2.68 20.83 -0.44
N MET A 89 -1.43 21.28 -0.29
CA MET A 89 -0.57 21.68 -1.40
C MET A 89 -0.28 20.51 -2.35
N SER A 90 -0.10 19.31 -1.79
CA SER A 90 0.16 18.11 -2.61
C SER A 90 -1.01 17.73 -3.51
N LEU A 91 -2.25 17.84 -3.02
CA LEU A 91 -3.44 17.58 -3.84
C LEU A 91 -3.61 18.64 -4.92
N GLN A 92 -3.30 19.91 -4.63
CA GLN A 92 -3.33 20.97 -5.64
C GLN A 92 -2.33 20.71 -6.76
N LYS A 93 -1.09 20.31 -6.43
CA LYS A 93 -0.08 19.96 -7.46
C LYS A 93 -0.53 18.79 -8.34
N ALA A 94 -1.19 17.79 -7.75
CA ALA A 94 -1.72 16.66 -8.51
C ALA A 94 -2.91 17.05 -9.40
N ARG A 95 -3.74 18.01 -8.98
CA ARG A 95 -4.81 18.58 -9.83
C ARG A 95 -4.22 19.30 -11.03
N VAL A 96 -3.26 20.20 -10.82
CA VAL A 96 -2.59 20.94 -11.91
C VAL A 96 -1.97 19.97 -12.93
N LEU A 97 -1.35 18.88 -12.45
CA LEU A 97 -0.85 17.83 -13.33
C LEU A 97 -1.99 17.22 -14.15
N GLU A 98 -3.07 16.74 -13.53
CA GLU A 98 -4.18 16.12 -14.25
C GLU A 98 -4.87 17.11 -15.21
N ASP A 99 -5.02 18.38 -14.84
CA ASP A 99 -5.59 19.43 -15.70
C ASP A 99 -4.72 19.64 -16.95
N SER A 100 -3.40 19.74 -16.78
CA SER A 100 -2.46 19.86 -17.92
C SER A 100 -2.50 18.64 -18.87
N LEU A 101 -2.91 17.48 -18.35
CA LEU A 101 -3.04 16.24 -19.13
C LEU A 101 -4.35 16.18 -19.92
N VAL A 102 -5.41 16.80 -19.41
CA VAL A 102 -6.72 16.90 -20.07
C VAL A 102 -6.62 17.77 -21.33
N ASP A 103 -5.92 18.90 -21.24
CA ASP A 103 -5.75 19.83 -22.37
C ASP A 103 -5.01 19.20 -23.56
N THR A 104 -4.18 18.18 -23.30
CA THR A 104 -3.37 17.53 -24.35
C THR A 104 -4.15 16.45 -25.11
N ASN A 105 -5.14 15.80 -24.49
CA ASN A 105 -5.68 14.52 -24.99
C ASN A 105 -7.11 14.54 -25.53
N GLY A 106 -7.87 15.65 -25.45
CA GLY A 106 -9.12 15.89 -26.19
C GLY A 106 -10.25 14.83 -26.13
N GLY A 107 -10.08 13.74 -25.39
CA GLY A 107 -10.96 12.58 -25.34
C GLY A 107 -11.52 12.35 -23.94
N LYS A 108 -12.62 11.57 -23.84
CA LYS A 108 -13.39 11.27 -22.61
C LYS A 108 -12.51 11.14 -21.36
N VAL A 109 -12.42 12.24 -20.61
CA VAL A 109 -11.65 12.31 -19.38
C VAL A 109 -12.42 11.60 -18.27
N ILE A 110 -11.91 10.49 -17.78
CA ILE A 110 -12.38 9.95 -16.50
C ILE A 110 -11.75 10.84 -15.42
N PRO A 111 -12.54 11.63 -14.66
CA PRO A 111 -11.98 12.59 -13.72
C PRO A 111 -11.20 11.87 -12.63
N ALA A 112 -9.95 12.30 -12.41
CA ALA A 112 -9.15 11.87 -11.27
C ALA A 112 -9.86 12.27 -9.97
N LYS A 113 -9.87 11.36 -8.98
CA LYS A 113 -10.48 11.63 -7.68
C LYS A 113 -9.41 11.96 -6.66
N PHE A 114 -9.61 13.04 -5.92
CA PHE A 114 -8.69 13.51 -4.89
C PHE A 114 -9.33 13.27 -3.52
N MET A 115 -8.61 12.58 -2.65
CA MET A 115 -9.08 12.19 -1.32
C MET A 115 -7.99 12.49 -0.29
N GLN A 116 -8.41 12.71 0.95
CA GLN A 116 -7.51 12.94 2.06
C GLN A 116 -7.50 11.73 2.97
N ILE A 117 -6.38 11.50 3.65
CA ILE A 117 -6.25 10.47 4.68
C ILE A 117 -5.61 11.07 5.93
N TYR A 118 -6.06 10.62 7.10
CA TYR A 118 -5.41 10.97 8.36
C TYR A 118 -3.99 10.39 8.41
N ARG A 119 -3.04 11.17 8.95
CA ARG A 119 -1.69 10.64 9.20
C ARG A 119 -1.72 9.74 10.42
N SER A 120 -1.03 8.60 10.34
CA SER A 120 -0.85 7.70 11.49
C SER A 120 -0.05 8.35 12.65
N ARG A 121 0.75 9.39 12.35
CA ARG A 121 1.49 10.18 13.36
C ARG A 121 1.71 11.60 12.86
N GLU A 122 1.41 12.60 13.69
CA GLU A 122 1.83 13.97 13.44
C GLU A 122 3.25 14.23 13.94
N VAL A 123 3.95 15.17 13.32
CA VAL A 123 5.34 15.50 13.67
C VAL A 123 5.36 16.06 15.10
N GLY A 124 6.02 15.34 16.02
CA GLY A 124 6.13 15.73 17.43
C GLY A 124 5.22 14.95 18.41
N GLN A 125 4.37 14.04 17.93
CA GLN A 125 3.51 13.25 18.83
C GLN A 125 4.26 12.10 19.53
N SER A 126 3.93 11.89 20.81
CA SER A 126 4.42 10.77 21.63
C SER A 126 3.99 9.41 21.06
N TYR A 127 4.83 8.39 21.21
CA TYR A 127 4.57 7.03 20.68
C TYR A 127 3.29 6.39 21.22
N ILE A 128 2.86 6.75 22.44
CA ILE A 128 1.67 6.18 23.10
C ILE A 128 0.37 6.76 22.50
N THR A 129 0.30 8.09 22.33
CA THR A 129 -0.86 8.74 21.68
C THR A 129 -0.92 8.45 20.17
N SER A 130 0.22 8.09 19.57
CA SER A 130 0.29 7.67 18.17
C SER A 130 -0.46 6.36 17.87
N ILE A 131 -0.70 5.51 18.88
CA ILE A 131 -1.43 4.24 18.67
C ILE A 131 -2.89 4.54 18.30
N GLY A 132 -3.55 5.45 19.02
CA GLY A 132 -4.94 5.82 18.77
C GLY A 132 -5.13 6.46 17.40
N THR A 133 -4.28 7.42 17.04
CA THR A 133 -4.33 8.08 15.73
C THR A 133 -3.98 7.12 14.58
N THR A 134 -3.10 6.14 14.82
CA THR A 134 -2.82 5.07 13.85
C THR A 134 -4.06 4.19 13.62
N LEU A 135 -4.80 3.81 14.66
CA LEU A 135 -6.02 3.01 14.51
C LEU A 135 -7.11 3.74 13.72
N ILE A 136 -7.31 5.03 14.00
CA ILE A 136 -8.25 5.87 13.24
C ILE A 136 -7.81 5.97 11.78
N ALA A 137 -6.51 6.18 11.53
CA ALA A 137 -5.97 6.20 10.18
C ALA A 137 -6.17 4.87 9.45
N ILE A 138 -6.01 3.73 10.14
CA ILE A 138 -6.28 2.38 9.59
C ILE A 138 -7.77 2.22 9.27
N ALA A 139 -8.67 2.60 10.17
CA ALA A 139 -10.11 2.50 9.93
C ALA A 139 -10.55 3.34 8.71
N HIS A 140 -10.04 4.57 8.61
CA HIS A 140 -10.30 5.44 7.47
C HIS A 140 -9.67 4.89 6.18
N ALA A 141 -8.42 4.40 6.25
CA ALA A 141 -7.76 3.73 5.13
C ALA A 141 -8.54 2.50 4.65
N LEU A 142 -9.12 1.73 5.57
CA LEU A 142 -9.90 0.53 5.27
C LEU A 142 -11.17 0.89 4.50
N TRP A 143 -11.89 1.91 4.96
CA TRP A 143 -13.05 2.44 4.27
C TRP A 143 -12.71 2.91 2.85
N LEU A 144 -11.60 3.65 2.69
CA LEU A 144 -11.11 4.09 1.37
C LEU A 144 -10.78 2.91 0.46
N MET A 145 -10.07 1.91 0.97
CA MET A 145 -9.67 0.72 0.20
C MET A 145 -10.88 -0.08 -0.29
N ILE A 146 -11.92 -0.26 0.54
CA ILE A 146 -13.15 -0.98 0.17
C ILE A 146 -13.99 -0.19 -0.85
N LYS A 147 -14.03 1.14 -0.71
CA LYS A 147 -14.78 2.04 -1.59
C LYS A 147 -14.14 2.18 -2.97
N ILE A 148 -12.82 2.36 -3.01
CA ILE A 148 -12.06 2.62 -4.26
C ILE A 148 -11.77 1.32 -5.00
N ARG A 149 -11.50 0.22 -4.28
CA ARG A 149 -11.13 -1.08 -4.87
C ARG A 149 -9.93 -0.97 -5.82
N PRO A 150 -8.80 -0.39 -5.39
CA PRO A 150 -7.69 -0.11 -6.29
C PRO A 150 -6.98 -1.39 -6.72
N GLN A 151 -6.67 -1.50 -8.00
CA GLN A 151 -5.90 -2.62 -8.55
C GLN A 151 -4.40 -2.43 -8.41
N VAL A 152 -3.96 -1.17 -8.44
CA VAL A 152 -2.57 -0.77 -8.28
C VAL A 152 -2.48 0.26 -7.17
N ILE A 153 -1.53 0.10 -6.26
CA ILE A 153 -1.21 1.07 -5.21
C ILE A 153 0.22 1.51 -5.44
N LEU A 154 0.38 2.77 -5.86
CA LEU A 154 1.67 3.41 -6.02
C LEU A 154 1.93 4.33 -4.83
N CYS A 155 3.04 4.10 -4.15
CA CYS A 155 3.40 4.88 -2.97
C CYS A 155 4.91 5.10 -2.90
N ASN A 156 5.31 6.23 -2.33
CA ASN A 156 6.70 6.50 -2.00
C ASN A 156 6.90 6.60 -0.47
N GLY A 157 8.02 7.13 -0.03
CA GLY A 157 8.48 7.21 1.36
C GLY A 157 7.54 7.57 2.53
N PRO A 158 6.42 8.33 2.43
CA PRO A 158 5.70 8.82 3.62
C PRO A 158 5.14 7.70 4.52
N GLY A 159 5.15 7.94 5.83
CA GLY A 159 4.49 7.06 6.81
C GLY A 159 2.99 6.86 6.55
N THR A 160 2.36 7.81 5.84
CA THR A 160 0.95 7.75 5.43
C THR A 160 0.61 6.56 4.52
N CYS A 161 1.59 6.01 3.77
CA CYS A 161 1.34 4.86 2.89
C CYS A 161 1.26 3.53 3.64
N VAL A 162 1.87 3.43 4.82
CA VAL A 162 1.96 2.18 5.61
C VAL A 162 0.58 1.58 5.90
N PRO A 163 -0.43 2.31 6.44
CA PRO A 163 -1.74 1.72 6.72
C PRO A 163 -2.43 1.17 5.46
N LEU A 164 -2.35 1.90 4.34
CA LEU A 164 -2.93 1.46 3.07
C LEU A 164 -2.28 0.17 2.56
N CYS A 165 -0.95 0.09 2.61
CA CYS A 165 -0.22 -1.10 2.19
C CYS A 165 -0.49 -2.31 3.10
N VAL A 166 -0.56 -2.10 4.42
CA VAL A 166 -0.89 -3.15 5.38
C VAL A 166 -2.29 -3.71 5.12
N ILE A 167 -3.28 -2.84 4.90
CA ILE A 167 -4.66 -3.27 4.60
C ILE A 167 -4.72 -4.04 3.28
N ALA A 168 -4.04 -3.56 2.25
CA ALA A 168 -3.95 -4.26 0.98
C ALA A 168 -3.30 -5.65 1.11
N PHE A 169 -2.29 -5.79 1.98
CA PHE A 169 -1.71 -7.10 2.30
C PHE A 169 -2.68 -8.00 3.08
N LEU A 170 -3.38 -7.46 4.09
CA LEU A 170 -4.40 -8.20 4.83
C LEU A 170 -5.49 -8.73 3.89
N PHE A 171 -5.91 -7.92 2.91
CA PHE A 171 -6.83 -8.35 1.86
C PHE A 171 -6.31 -9.54 1.05
N LYS A 172 -5.02 -9.58 0.72
CA LYS A 172 -4.43 -10.76 0.06
C LYS A 172 -4.46 -11.99 0.96
N VAL A 173 -4.21 -11.83 2.26
CA VAL A 173 -4.26 -12.93 3.26
C VAL A 173 -5.65 -13.55 3.32
N ILE A 174 -6.70 -12.73 3.41
CA ILE A 174 -8.10 -13.21 3.41
C ILE A 174 -8.59 -13.70 2.03
N GLY A 175 -7.75 -13.65 0.99
CA GLY A 175 -8.04 -14.20 -0.34
C GLY A 175 -8.51 -13.18 -1.38
N ILE A 176 -8.62 -11.90 -1.04
CA ILE A 176 -8.98 -10.82 -1.95
C ILE A 176 -7.70 -10.29 -2.63
N ARG A 177 -7.37 -10.84 -3.80
CA ARG A 177 -6.20 -10.45 -4.62
C ARG A 177 -6.54 -9.47 -5.74
N TRP A 178 -7.09 -8.32 -5.38
CA TRP A 178 -7.36 -7.25 -6.33
C TRP A 178 -6.25 -6.21 -6.45
N SER A 179 -5.47 -5.98 -5.40
CA SER A 179 -4.53 -4.86 -5.28
C SER A 179 -3.08 -5.33 -5.35
N SER A 180 -2.28 -4.53 -6.04
CA SER A 180 -0.85 -4.74 -6.27
C SER A 180 -0.08 -3.53 -5.78
N ILE A 181 0.89 -3.72 -4.89
CA ILE A 181 1.59 -2.67 -4.16
C ILE A 181 2.94 -2.43 -4.82
N PHE A 182 3.10 -1.25 -5.40
CA PHE A 182 4.32 -0.74 -6.00
C PHE A 182 4.87 0.35 -5.07
N TYR A 183 6.01 0.05 -4.45
CA TYR A 183 6.68 0.98 -3.56
C TYR A 183 7.94 1.54 -4.23
N VAL A 184 8.05 2.87 -4.29
CA VAL A 184 9.23 3.56 -4.82
C VAL A 184 9.95 4.25 -3.67
N GLU A 185 11.16 3.82 -3.34
CA GLU A 185 11.97 4.49 -2.33
C GLU A 185 12.41 5.88 -2.83
N SER A 186 12.43 6.83 -1.91
CA SER A 186 12.78 8.23 -2.22
C SER A 186 14.24 8.38 -2.65
N ILE A 187 14.49 9.34 -3.54
CA ILE A 187 15.83 9.62 -4.06
C ILE A 187 16.78 10.10 -2.97
N ALA A 188 16.26 10.76 -1.94
CA ALA A 188 17.03 11.22 -0.79
C ALA A 188 17.67 10.07 0.02
N ARG A 189 17.22 8.83 -0.20
CA ARG A 189 17.71 7.64 0.53
C ARG A 189 18.80 6.94 -0.28
N VAL A 190 20.05 7.37 -0.10
CA VAL A 190 21.21 6.78 -0.81
C VAL A 190 21.76 5.54 -0.10
N LYS A 191 21.91 5.60 1.23
CA LYS A 191 22.65 4.57 2.01
C LYS A 191 21.75 3.54 2.69
N ARG A 192 20.54 3.93 3.09
CA ARG A 192 19.61 3.10 3.87
C ARG A 192 18.17 3.41 3.47
N LEU A 193 17.31 2.39 3.41
CA LEU A 193 15.87 2.54 3.18
C LEU A 193 15.23 3.44 4.25
N SER A 194 14.11 4.07 3.90
CA SER A 194 13.27 4.78 4.87
C SER A 194 12.69 3.79 5.89
N LEU A 195 12.14 4.28 7.02
CA LEU A 195 11.52 3.38 8.00
C LEU A 195 10.31 2.64 7.39
N SER A 196 9.48 3.37 6.65
CA SER A 196 8.36 2.82 5.86
C SER A 196 8.86 1.80 4.84
N GLY A 197 9.89 2.13 4.06
CA GLY A 197 10.46 1.25 3.05
C GLY A 197 11.08 -0.01 3.67
N LEU A 198 11.80 0.13 4.79
CA LEU A 198 12.37 -0.99 5.52
C LEU A 198 11.28 -1.92 6.07
N LEU A 199 10.19 -1.36 6.59
CA LEU A 199 9.05 -2.12 7.10
C LEU A 199 8.37 -2.91 5.98
N LEU A 200 8.00 -2.24 4.88
CA LEU A 200 7.35 -2.85 3.72
C LEU A 200 8.24 -3.91 3.06
N TYR A 201 9.54 -3.66 3.00
CA TYR A 201 10.53 -4.61 2.49
C TYR A 201 10.59 -5.84 3.41
N LYS A 202 10.89 -5.69 4.70
CA LYS A 202 11.07 -6.81 5.63
C LYS A 202 9.80 -7.65 5.78
N LEU A 203 8.63 -7.03 5.86
CA LEU A 203 7.35 -7.72 6.02
C LEU A 203 6.81 -8.32 4.72
N HIS A 204 7.51 -8.17 3.58
CA HIS A 204 7.04 -8.66 2.29
C HIS A 204 5.62 -8.17 1.96
N ILE A 205 5.37 -6.89 2.23
CA ILE A 205 4.08 -6.25 1.96
C ILE A 205 4.04 -5.73 0.53
N ALA A 206 5.12 -5.08 0.07
CA ALA A 206 5.21 -4.57 -1.30
C ALA A 206 5.45 -5.72 -2.29
N ASP A 207 4.65 -5.77 -3.36
CA ASP A 207 4.86 -6.74 -4.44
C ASP A 207 6.07 -6.34 -5.28
N GLN A 208 6.18 -5.05 -5.61
CA GLN A 208 7.32 -4.51 -6.33
C GLN A 208 7.93 -3.39 -5.51
N PHE A 209 9.23 -3.49 -5.27
CA PHE A 209 9.97 -2.54 -4.46
C PHE A 209 11.06 -1.93 -5.32
N TYR A 210 10.99 -0.64 -5.59
CA TYR A 210 11.92 0.07 -6.46
C TYR A 210 12.87 0.94 -5.65
N VAL A 211 14.13 0.96 -6.07
CA VAL A 211 15.19 1.81 -5.51
C VAL A 211 15.87 2.60 -6.61
N GLN A 212 16.27 3.82 -6.29
CA GLN A 212 16.91 4.74 -7.25
C GLN A 212 18.44 4.72 -7.18
N TRP A 213 19.02 3.94 -6.26
CA TRP A 213 20.47 3.85 -6.06
C TRP A 213 20.96 2.40 -6.16
N PRO A 214 22.02 2.12 -6.95
CA PRO A 214 22.53 0.77 -7.12
C PRO A 214 23.10 0.19 -5.81
N GLN A 215 23.62 1.05 -4.92
CA GLN A 215 24.12 0.62 -3.61
C GLN A 215 23.00 0.03 -2.74
N LEU A 216 21.78 0.56 -2.85
CA LEU A 216 20.62 -0.02 -2.15
C LEU A 216 20.24 -1.37 -2.74
N GLN A 217 20.24 -1.51 -4.07
CA GLN A 217 19.94 -2.80 -4.70
C GLN A 217 20.93 -3.89 -4.25
N ARG A 218 22.23 -3.58 -4.18
CA ARG A 218 23.25 -4.51 -3.67
C ARG A 218 22.98 -4.97 -2.24
N LYS A 219 22.45 -4.08 -1.39
CA LYS A 219 22.10 -4.37 0.00
C LYS A 219 20.75 -5.07 0.16
N TYR A 220 19.83 -4.83 -0.78
CA TYR A 220 18.46 -5.30 -0.76
C TYR A 220 18.13 -5.96 -2.10
N PRO A 221 18.52 -7.24 -2.30
CA PRO A 221 18.48 -7.89 -3.62
C PRO A 221 17.06 -8.08 -4.19
N ARG A 222 16.02 -8.01 -3.35
CA ARG A 222 14.61 -8.03 -3.84
C ARG A 222 14.15 -6.68 -4.39
N ALA A 223 14.91 -5.62 -4.16
CA ALA A 223 14.60 -4.32 -4.72
C ALA A 223 15.05 -4.24 -6.19
N LEU A 224 14.23 -3.60 -7.01
CA LEU A 224 14.51 -3.34 -8.41
C LEU A 224 15.13 -1.95 -8.56
N TYR A 225 16.32 -1.89 -9.13
CA TYR A 225 16.95 -0.62 -9.46
C TYR A 225 16.33 -0.04 -10.74
N VAL A 226 15.88 1.21 -10.66
CA VAL A 226 15.17 1.92 -11.76
C VAL A 226 15.88 3.19 -12.21
N GLY A 227 17.03 3.52 -11.61
CA GLY A 227 17.74 4.77 -11.90
C GLY A 227 17.12 5.99 -11.24
N CYS A 228 17.57 7.18 -11.67
CA CYS A 228 17.04 8.46 -11.21
C CYS A 228 15.69 8.71 -11.88
N LEU A 229 14.62 8.73 -11.08
CA LEU A 229 13.26 9.02 -11.53
C LEU A 229 12.89 10.51 -11.33
N MET A 230 13.89 11.38 -11.13
CA MET A 230 13.76 12.83 -11.01
C MET A 230 14.40 13.50 -12.21
#